data_AF-A0A3C0VXC6-F1
#
_entry.id   AF-A0A3C0VXC6-F1
#
_cell.length_a   1.000
_cell.length_b   1.000
_cell.length_c   1.000
_cell.angle_alpha   90.00
_cell.angle_beta   90.00
_cell.angle_gamma   90.00
#
_symmetry.space_group_name_H-M   'P 1'
#
loop_
_entity.id
_entity.type
_entity.pdbx_description
1 polymer ?
#
loop_
_entity_poly.entity_id
_entity_poly.type
_entity_poly.pdbx_seq_one_letter_code
_entity_poly.pdbx_strand_id
1 'polypeptide(L)'
;PRLAKHYGLKPAEGKGLAKYDLSAVPERGGLLTQGSVLTIGGDEASMVTRGLFVLHDLLRSGVKDPPPCVDTTPVPTKPGLTQRSIAADRVANKSCGGCHGKFEPLAYGLEMFDGIGAFHRKDEHGNKLREDGEILFPGTAKPVPYKTSAELLNLLSGSDRVSQCLTWKVAQFALGRPLGQPDALALDKIHQEAQKGGGTYASVIRAIVKSDLVQKTQTESDDEE
;
A
#
# COMPACT_ATOMS: atom_id res chain seq x y z
N PRO A 1 -23.24 0.27 -13.19
CA PRO A 1 -22.03 1.14 -13.30
C PRO A 1 -20.88 0.46 -14.08
N ARG A 2 -20.08 1.20 -14.87
CA ARG A 2 -18.94 0.61 -15.65
C ARG A 2 -17.91 -0.08 -14.75
N LEU A 3 -17.64 0.49 -13.57
CA LEU A 3 -16.71 -0.05 -12.59
C LEU A 3 -17.10 -1.44 -12.06
N ALA A 4 -18.40 -1.73 -11.93
CA ALA A 4 -18.86 -3.06 -11.53
C ALA A 4 -18.43 -4.13 -12.54
N LYS A 5 -18.54 -3.84 -13.85
CA LYS A 5 -18.08 -4.76 -14.91
C LYS A 5 -16.57 -5.00 -14.84
N HIS A 6 -15.78 -3.96 -14.57
CA HIS A 6 -14.33 -4.07 -14.41
C HIS A 6 -13.95 -5.02 -13.26
N TYR A 7 -14.69 -5.00 -12.15
CA TYR A 7 -14.50 -5.93 -11.04
C TYR A 7 -15.20 -7.28 -11.20
N GLY A 8 -15.77 -7.59 -12.37
CA GLY A 8 -16.50 -8.85 -12.61
C GLY A 8 -17.85 -8.96 -11.88
N LEU A 9 -18.38 -7.85 -11.37
CA LEU A 9 -19.65 -7.80 -10.65
C LEU A 9 -20.81 -7.53 -11.61
N LYS A 10 -21.98 -8.11 -11.32
CA LYS A 10 -23.22 -7.80 -12.05
C LYS A 10 -23.59 -6.32 -11.83
N PRO A 11 -23.71 -5.49 -12.88
CA PRO A 11 -24.12 -4.10 -12.71
C PRO A 11 -25.53 -4.00 -12.14
N ALA A 12 -25.69 -3.19 -11.10
CA ALA A 12 -26.99 -2.78 -10.58
C ALA A 12 -27.81 -2.07 -11.66
N GLU A 13 -29.12 -2.29 -11.60
CA GLU A 13 -30.10 -1.64 -12.47
C GLU A 13 -30.25 -0.16 -12.11
N GLY A 14 -30.57 0.68 -13.09
CA GLY A 14 -30.75 2.12 -12.89
C GLY A 14 -29.51 2.98 -13.20
N LYS A 15 -29.66 4.29 -13.02
CA LYS A 15 -28.62 5.30 -13.25
C LYS A 15 -27.99 5.69 -11.91
N GLY A 16 -26.67 5.88 -11.87
CA GLY A 16 -25.95 6.40 -10.71
C GLY A 16 -25.00 5.41 -10.04
N LEU A 17 -24.56 5.78 -8.83
CA LEU A 17 -23.68 4.97 -7.99
C LEU A 17 -24.50 3.89 -7.28
N ALA A 18 -23.90 2.71 -7.10
CA ALA A 18 -24.49 1.61 -6.36
C ALA A 18 -23.44 1.05 -5.40
N LYS A 19 -23.87 0.72 -4.18
CA LYS A 19 -23.03 0.02 -3.19
C LYS A 19 -23.07 -1.48 -3.47
N TYR A 20 -21.92 -2.13 -3.38
CA TYR A 20 -21.77 -3.58 -3.50
C TYR A 20 -21.20 -4.12 -2.20
N ASP A 21 -21.72 -5.25 -1.74
CA ASP A 21 -21.09 -6.04 -0.69
C ASP A 21 -20.03 -6.93 -1.32
N LEU A 22 -18.78 -6.79 -0.86
CA LEU A 22 -17.62 -7.54 -1.34
C LEU A 22 -17.16 -8.60 -0.32
N SER A 23 -17.91 -8.81 0.78
CA SER A 23 -17.56 -9.79 1.81
C SER A 23 -17.39 -11.21 1.27
N ALA A 24 -18.10 -11.55 0.19
CA ALA A 24 -18.01 -12.83 -0.52
C ALA A 24 -16.97 -12.86 -1.67
N VAL A 25 -16.20 -11.78 -1.86
CA VAL A 25 -15.19 -11.66 -2.92
C VAL A 25 -13.82 -11.53 -2.25
N PRO A 26 -13.19 -12.65 -1.84
CA PRO A 26 -12.03 -12.65 -0.95
C PRO A 26 -10.82 -11.90 -1.52
N GLU A 27 -10.68 -11.83 -2.85
CA GLU A 27 -9.63 -11.07 -3.52
C GLU A 27 -9.86 -9.56 -3.53
N ARG A 28 -11.06 -9.07 -3.16
CA ARG A 28 -11.41 -7.65 -3.15
C ARG A 28 -11.58 -7.15 -1.72
N GLY A 29 -10.46 -6.79 -1.10
CA GLY A 29 -10.41 -6.19 0.23
C GLY A 29 -9.55 -4.93 0.30
N GLY A 30 -9.98 -3.95 1.09
CA GLY A 30 -9.18 -2.77 1.43
C GLY A 30 -8.78 -1.88 0.24
N LEU A 31 -7.81 -0.99 0.48
CA LEU A 31 -7.34 -0.02 -0.53
C LEU A 31 -6.37 -0.64 -1.54
N LEU A 32 -5.55 -1.61 -1.12
CA LEU A 32 -4.50 -2.18 -1.96
C LEU A 32 -5.02 -3.06 -3.11
N THR A 33 -6.30 -3.44 -3.11
CA THR A 33 -6.91 -4.23 -4.19
C THR A 33 -7.78 -3.39 -5.12
N GLN A 34 -7.82 -2.06 -4.93
CA GLN A 34 -8.51 -1.15 -5.83
C GLN A 34 -7.70 -0.95 -7.11
N GLY A 35 -8.38 -0.98 -8.27
CA GLY A 35 -7.74 -0.77 -9.57
C GLY A 35 -6.96 0.54 -9.62
N SER A 36 -7.51 1.62 -9.05
CA SER A 36 -6.87 2.94 -8.99
C SER A 36 -5.57 2.99 -8.17
N VAL A 37 -5.37 2.05 -7.24
CA VAL A 37 -4.12 1.94 -6.48
C VAL A 37 -3.16 1.01 -7.23
N LEU A 38 -3.66 -0.10 -7.76
CA LEU A 38 -2.87 -1.12 -8.45
C LEU A 38 -2.21 -0.65 -9.74
N THR A 39 -2.73 0.42 -10.36
CA THR A 39 -2.12 1.11 -11.51
C THR A 39 -0.74 1.70 -11.23
N ILE A 40 -0.33 1.83 -9.97
CA ILE A 40 1.07 2.17 -9.63
C ILE A 40 2.08 1.18 -10.21
N GLY A 41 1.63 -0.04 -10.53
CA GLY A 41 2.40 -1.07 -11.21
C GLY A 41 2.72 -0.78 -12.68
N GLY A 42 2.08 0.20 -13.30
CA GLY A 42 2.05 0.31 -14.77
C GLY A 42 1.30 -0.85 -15.40
N ASP A 43 1.37 -0.96 -16.73
CA ASP A 43 0.66 -1.99 -17.51
C ASP A 43 1.14 -3.40 -17.14
N GLU A 44 2.41 -3.52 -16.77
CA GLU A 44 3.14 -4.74 -16.49
C GLU A 44 2.96 -5.23 -15.04
N ALA A 45 2.18 -4.51 -14.22
CA ALA A 45 1.98 -4.87 -12.80
C ALA A 45 3.30 -5.02 -12.02
N SER A 46 4.23 -4.08 -12.22
CA SER A 46 5.61 -4.15 -11.71
C SER A 46 5.70 -4.42 -10.21
N MET A 47 6.44 -5.48 -9.86
CA MET A 47 6.77 -5.83 -8.46
C MET A 47 7.62 -4.76 -7.78
N VAL A 48 8.41 -4.02 -8.56
CA VAL A 48 9.25 -2.94 -8.03
C VAL A 48 8.39 -1.81 -7.54
N THR A 49 7.54 -1.25 -8.41
CA THR A 49 6.80 -0.03 -8.08
C THR A 49 5.71 -0.30 -7.05
N ARG A 50 5.03 -1.46 -7.13
CA ARG A 50 4.07 -1.89 -6.10
C ARG A 50 4.76 -2.16 -4.76
N GLY A 51 5.93 -2.80 -4.78
CA GLY A 51 6.69 -3.08 -3.57
C GLY A 51 7.20 -1.80 -2.91
N LEU A 52 7.73 -0.87 -3.71
CA LEU A 52 8.14 0.46 -3.25
C LEU A 52 6.97 1.25 -2.69
N PHE A 53 5.80 1.20 -3.32
CA PHE A 53 4.58 1.82 -2.77
C PHE A 53 4.27 1.27 -1.38
N VAL A 54 4.27 -0.05 -1.16
CA VAL A 54 4.04 -0.59 0.19
C VAL A 54 5.15 -0.14 1.16
N LEU A 55 6.42 -0.17 0.74
CA LEU A 55 7.55 0.22 1.58
C LEU A 55 7.50 1.70 2.00
N HIS A 56 7.25 2.60 1.06
CA HIS A 56 7.26 4.05 1.27
C HIS A 56 5.93 4.53 1.87
N ASP A 57 4.82 4.12 1.26
CA ASP A 57 3.53 4.73 1.52
C ASP A 57 2.73 4.10 2.65
N LEU A 58 3.01 2.85 2.99
CA LEU A 58 2.35 2.14 4.09
C LEU A 58 3.32 1.91 5.24
N LEU A 59 4.57 1.54 4.94
CA LEU A 59 5.56 1.23 5.96
C LEU A 59 6.46 2.42 6.29
N ARG A 60 6.32 3.59 5.66
CA ARG A 60 7.14 4.79 5.92
C ARG A 60 8.63 4.45 6.07
N SER A 61 9.13 3.65 5.13
CA SER A 61 10.52 3.20 5.04
C SER A 61 11.06 3.52 3.66
N GLY A 62 12.30 3.16 3.37
CA GLY A 62 12.89 3.45 2.09
C GLY A 62 14.11 2.62 1.76
N VAL A 63 14.49 2.71 0.49
CA VAL A 63 15.68 2.11 -0.10
C VAL A 63 16.43 3.22 -0.84
N LYS A 64 17.75 3.08 -0.98
CA LYS A 64 18.55 4.03 -1.76
C LYS A 64 18.20 3.90 -3.24
N ASP A 65 18.43 4.98 -3.98
CA ASP A 65 18.34 4.97 -5.43
C ASP A 65 19.23 3.87 -6.04
N PRO A 66 18.87 3.36 -7.23
CA PRO A 66 19.69 2.39 -7.94
C PRO A 66 21.14 2.89 -8.11
N PRO A 67 22.14 1.99 -8.02
CA PRO A 67 23.54 2.36 -8.31
C PRO A 67 23.67 3.02 -9.69
N PRO A 68 24.59 3.99 -9.86
CA PRO A 68 24.81 4.60 -11.16
C PRO A 68 25.22 3.54 -12.19
N CYS A 69 24.80 3.74 -13.44
CA CYS A 69 25.12 2.89 -14.59
C CYS A 69 24.58 1.43 -14.52
N VAL A 70 23.65 1.11 -13.61
CA VAL A 70 22.92 -0.16 -13.65
C VAL A 70 21.83 -0.12 -14.73
N ASP A 71 21.67 -1.20 -15.48
CA ASP A 71 20.54 -1.35 -16.41
C ASP A 71 19.25 -1.57 -15.60
N THR A 72 18.32 -0.62 -15.73
CA THR A 72 17.00 -0.65 -15.07
C THR A 72 15.87 -0.98 -16.03
N THR A 73 16.19 -1.41 -17.27
CA THR A 73 15.20 -1.79 -18.27
C THR A 73 14.30 -2.91 -17.72
N PRO A 74 12.96 -2.73 -17.73
CA PRO A 74 12.06 -3.78 -17.30
C PRO A 74 12.23 -5.04 -18.14
N VAL A 75 12.37 -6.19 -17.47
CA VAL A 75 12.37 -7.49 -18.14
C VAL A 75 10.92 -7.86 -18.46
N PRO A 76 10.56 -8.15 -19.72
CA PRO A 76 9.19 -8.54 -20.07
C PRO A 76 8.88 -9.96 -19.57
N THR A 77 7.61 -10.19 -19.23
CA THR A 77 7.08 -11.53 -19.01
C THR A 77 7.07 -12.33 -20.31
N LYS A 78 7.05 -13.66 -20.18
CA LYS A 78 6.94 -14.60 -21.30
C LYS A 78 6.48 -15.96 -20.80
N PRO A 79 6.14 -16.93 -21.67
CA PRO A 79 5.84 -18.29 -21.22
C PRO A 79 6.97 -18.86 -20.35
N GLY A 80 6.61 -19.32 -19.15
CA GLY A 80 7.53 -19.80 -18.11
C GLY A 80 8.11 -18.72 -17.19
N LEU A 81 7.81 -17.43 -17.38
CA LEU A 81 8.43 -16.32 -16.64
C LEU A 81 7.40 -15.25 -16.24
N THR A 82 6.99 -15.24 -14.97
CA THR A 82 6.09 -14.23 -14.39
C THR A 82 6.85 -13.02 -13.85
N GLN A 83 6.12 -11.93 -13.59
CA GLN A 83 6.65 -10.76 -12.86
C GLN A 83 7.30 -11.15 -11.52
N ARG A 84 6.70 -12.10 -10.79
CA ARG A 84 7.27 -12.58 -9.53
C ARG A 84 8.53 -13.41 -9.74
N SER A 85 8.62 -14.23 -10.78
CA SER A 85 9.87 -14.94 -11.09
C SER A 85 11.00 -13.95 -11.40
N ILE A 86 10.73 -12.90 -12.18
CA ILE A 86 11.69 -11.82 -12.48
C ILE A 86 12.12 -11.09 -11.20
N ALA A 87 11.19 -10.82 -10.28
CA ALA A 87 11.51 -10.26 -8.97
C ALA A 87 12.35 -11.23 -8.12
N ALA A 88 12.01 -12.52 -8.08
CA ALA A 88 12.75 -13.52 -7.32
C ALA A 88 14.20 -13.65 -7.79
N ASP A 89 14.44 -13.62 -9.11
CA ASP A 89 15.79 -13.64 -9.68
C ASP A 89 16.60 -12.41 -9.25
N ARG A 90 15.97 -11.23 -9.21
CA ARG A 90 16.62 -10.00 -8.73
C ARG A 90 16.89 -10.03 -7.23
N VAL A 91 15.96 -10.54 -6.42
CA VAL A 91 16.13 -10.72 -4.98
C VAL A 91 17.24 -11.72 -4.67
N ALA A 92 17.40 -12.77 -5.47
CA ALA A 92 18.46 -13.77 -5.31
C ALA A 92 19.84 -13.30 -5.84
N ASN A 93 19.87 -12.27 -6.68
CA ASN A 93 21.11 -11.74 -7.23
C ASN A 93 21.98 -11.09 -6.15
N LYS A 94 23.28 -11.41 -6.10
CA LYS A 94 24.22 -10.89 -5.08
C LYS A 94 24.34 -9.37 -5.07
N SER A 95 24.24 -8.73 -6.24
CA SER A 95 24.37 -7.28 -6.41
C SER A 95 23.04 -6.54 -6.18
N CYS A 96 21.90 -7.16 -6.50
CA CYS A 96 20.60 -6.50 -6.45
C CYS A 96 19.79 -6.82 -5.17
N GLY A 97 19.97 -8.03 -4.63
CA GLY A 97 19.14 -8.60 -3.57
C GLY A 97 19.17 -7.82 -2.25
N GLY A 98 20.30 -7.18 -1.93
CA GLY A 98 20.43 -6.37 -0.72
C GLY A 98 19.45 -5.18 -0.65
N CYS A 99 19.06 -4.64 -1.81
CA CYS A 99 18.04 -3.59 -1.92
C CYS A 99 16.67 -4.18 -2.26
N HIS A 100 16.59 -5.02 -3.31
CA HIS A 100 15.32 -5.57 -3.82
C HIS A 100 14.58 -6.45 -2.82
N GLY A 101 15.31 -7.20 -1.99
CA GLY A 101 14.72 -8.05 -0.94
C GLY A 101 13.95 -7.27 0.13
N LYS A 102 14.09 -5.94 0.19
CA LYS A 102 13.38 -5.09 1.16
C LYS A 102 11.97 -4.70 0.71
N PHE A 103 11.68 -4.72 -0.59
CA PHE A 103 10.43 -4.16 -1.12
C PHE A 103 9.70 -5.07 -2.10
N GLU A 104 10.38 -5.78 -2.99
CA GLU A 104 9.67 -6.62 -3.98
C GLU A 104 8.81 -7.73 -3.35
N PRO A 105 9.26 -8.42 -2.27
CA PRO A 105 8.41 -9.38 -1.57
C PRO A 105 7.11 -8.80 -1.02
N LEU A 106 7.06 -7.49 -0.76
CA LEU A 106 5.85 -6.80 -0.28
C LEU A 106 4.74 -6.77 -1.35
N ALA A 107 5.10 -6.94 -2.62
CA ALA A 107 4.15 -6.98 -3.74
C ALA A 107 3.74 -8.40 -4.16
N TYR A 108 4.34 -9.46 -3.61
CA TYR A 108 4.07 -10.83 -4.06
C TYR A 108 2.61 -11.26 -3.87
N GLY A 109 1.97 -10.83 -2.78
CA GLY A 109 0.55 -11.04 -2.57
C GLY A 109 -0.36 -10.28 -3.54
N LEU A 110 0.18 -9.41 -4.39
CA LEU A 110 -0.56 -8.67 -5.42
C LEU A 110 -0.30 -9.19 -6.84
N GLU A 111 0.42 -10.31 -7.02
CA GLU A 111 0.77 -10.85 -8.33
C GLU A 111 -0.46 -11.25 -9.16
N MET A 112 -1.55 -11.68 -8.52
CA MET A 112 -2.80 -12.03 -9.23
C MET A 112 -3.57 -10.82 -9.78
N PHE A 113 -3.11 -9.58 -9.55
CA PHE A 113 -3.73 -8.39 -10.12
C PHE A 113 -2.91 -7.84 -11.29
N ASP A 114 -3.52 -7.69 -12.46
CA ASP A 114 -2.87 -7.07 -13.62
C ASP A 114 -2.65 -5.56 -13.44
N GLY A 115 -2.08 -4.88 -14.44
CA GLY A 115 -1.73 -3.46 -14.37
C GLY A 115 -2.92 -2.54 -14.07
N ILE A 116 -4.13 -2.89 -14.50
CA ILE A 116 -5.35 -2.13 -14.22
C ILE A 116 -6.11 -2.66 -12.99
N GLY A 117 -5.57 -3.67 -12.32
CA GLY A 117 -6.10 -4.26 -11.11
C GLY A 117 -7.22 -5.27 -11.32
N ALA A 118 -7.41 -5.81 -12.52
CA ALA A 118 -8.26 -6.99 -12.72
C ALA A 118 -7.56 -8.23 -12.16
N PHE A 119 -8.36 -9.17 -11.63
CA PHE A 119 -7.85 -10.34 -10.93
C PHE A 119 -7.80 -11.54 -11.87
N HIS A 120 -6.64 -12.20 -11.94
CA HIS A 120 -6.40 -13.34 -12.80
C HIS A 120 -5.64 -14.45 -12.09
N ARG A 121 -5.97 -15.71 -12.42
CA ARG A 121 -5.20 -16.89 -11.96
C ARG A 121 -3.99 -17.18 -12.84
N LYS A 122 -3.96 -16.62 -14.05
CA LYS A 122 -2.89 -16.76 -15.02
C LYS A 122 -2.62 -15.41 -15.68
N ASP A 123 -1.37 -15.14 -16.06
CA ASP A 123 -1.06 -13.99 -16.91
C ASP A 123 -1.43 -14.24 -18.38
N GLU A 124 -1.19 -13.24 -19.22
CA GLU A 124 -1.43 -13.27 -20.66
C GLU A 124 -0.61 -14.34 -21.41
N HIS A 125 0.45 -14.87 -20.79
CA HIS A 125 1.26 -15.96 -21.35
C HIS A 125 0.83 -17.34 -20.83
N GLY A 126 -0.21 -17.40 -20.00
CA GLY A 126 -0.71 -18.64 -19.42
C GLY A 126 0.07 -19.16 -18.21
N ASN A 127 1.00 -18.37 -17.67
CA ASN A 127 1.74 -18.73 -16.47
C ASN A 127 0.80 -18.70 -15.26
N LYS A 128 0.97 -19.65 -14.33
CA LYS A 128 0.18 -19.67 -13.09
C LYS A 128 0.68 -18.57 -12.14
N LEU A 129 -0.22 -17.70 -11.71
CA LEU A 129 0.06 -16.64 -10.73
C LEU A 129 -0.13 -17.15 -9.31
N ARG A 130 0.50 -16.47 -8.36
CA ARG A 130 0.48 -16.81 -6.94
C ARG A 130 0.07 -15.61 -6.10
N GLU A 131 -0.29 -15.86 -4.86
CA GLU A 131 -0.67 -14.82 -3.89
C GLU A 131 -0.06 -15.07 -2.50
N ASP A 132 0.67 -16.18 -2.32
CA ASP A 132 1.41 -16.48 -1.11
C ASP A 132 2.71 -15.67 -1.05
N GLY A 133 3.29 -15.54 0.13
CA GLY A 133 4.59 -14.91 0.31
C GLY A 133 4.91 -14.70 1.77
N GLU A 134 5.83 -13.77 2.00
CA GLU A 134 6.18 -13.33 3.35
C GLU A 134 6.45 -11.84 3.38
N ILE A 135 6.18 -11.21 4.52
CA ILE A 135 6.44 -9.79 4.76
C ILE A 135 7.45 -9.64 5.88
N LEU A 136 8.54 -8.93 5.61
CA LEU A 136 9.48 -8.49 6.63
C LEU A 136 9.19 -7.02 6.96
N PHE A 137 8.58 -6.77 8.13
CA PHE A 137 8.34 -5.41 8.59
C PHE A 137 9.66 -4.73 8.97
N PRO A 138 9.93 -3.48 8.55
CA PRO A 138 11.13 -2.77 8.95
C PRO A 138 11.26 -2.69 10.48
N GLY A 139 12.41 -3.13 11.00
CA GLY A 139 12.69 -3.20 12.44
C GLY A 139 12.32 -4.53 13.11
N THR A 140 11.77 -5.49 12.37
CA THR A 140 11.50 -6.85 12.88
C THR A 140 12.60 -7.83 12.45
N ALA A 141 12.78 -8.89 13.25
CA ALA A 141 13.85 -9.86 13.01
C ALA A 141 13.45 -11.00 12.06
N LYS A 142 12.15 -11.29 11.92
CA LYS A 142 11.66 -12.45 11.18
C LYS A 142 10.53 -12.05 10.24
N PRO A 143 10.50 -12.59 9.01
CA PRO A 143 9.37 -12.41 8.11
C PRO A 143 8.14 -13.16 8.62
N VAL A 144 6.96 -12.66 8.26
CA VAL A 144 5.67 -13.29 8.57
C VAL A 144 5.08 -13.85 7.28
N PRO A 145 4.80 -15.17 7.20
CA PRO A 145 4.23 -15.78 5.99
C PRO A 145 2.74 -15.46 5.86
N TYR A 146 2.27 -15.44 4.61
CA TYR A 146 0.85 -15.37 4.23
C TYR A 146 0.60 -16.26 3.01
N LYS A 147 -0.64 -16.71 2.84
CA LYS A 147 -1.06 -17.59 1.75
C LYS A 147 -1.92 -16.89 0.70
N THR A 148 -2.52 -15.76 1.05
CA THR A 148 -3.45 -15.03 0.18
C THR A 148 -3.23 -13.53 0.24
N SER A 149 -3.72 -12.81 -0.78
CA SER A 149 -3.75 -11.34 -0.76
C SER A 149 -4.49 -10.81 0.46
N ALA A 150 -5.60 -11.46 0.84
CA ALA A 150 -6.39 -11.08 2.02
C ALA A 150 -5.59 -11.22 3.32
N GLU A 151 -4.82 -12.30 3.48
CA GLU A 151 -3.93 -12.48 4.63
C GLU A 151 -2.83 -11.41 4.67
N LEU A 152 -2.20 -11.08 3.54
CA LEU A 152 -1.23 -9.97 3.44
C LEU A 152 -1.86 -8.65 3.90
N LEU A 153 -3.06 -8.33 3.40
CA LEU A 153 -3.76 -7.10 3.75
C LEU A 153 -4.13 -7.05 5.24
N ASN A 154 -4.55 -8.18 5.82
CA ASN A 154 -4.83 -8.28 7.24
C ASN A 154 -3.56 -8.04 8.08
N LEU A 155 -2.42 -8.62 7.69
CA LEU A 155 -1.12 -8.38 8.35
C LEU A 155 -0.73 -6.90 8.30
N LEU A 156 -0.91 -6.25 7.15
CA LEU A 156 -0.65 -4.81 7.00
C LEU A 156 -1.61 -3.98 7.86
N SER A 157 -2.90 -4.29 7.88
CA SER A 157 -3.89 -3.57 8.69
C SER A 157 -3.67 -3.72 10.20
N GLY A 158 -3.14 -4.85 10.65
CA GLY A 158 -2.81 -5.11 12.05
C GLY A 158 -1.47 -4.50 12.48
N SER A 159 -0.72 -3.88 11.56
CA SER A 159 0.59 -3.30 11.86
C SER A 159 0.46 -1.92 12.49
N ASP A 160 1.00 -1.76 13.71
CA ASP A 160 1.10 -0.46 14.36
C ASP A 160 1.87 0.55 13.50
N ARG A 161 2.90 0.08 12.78
CA ARG A 161 3.68 0.89 11.84
C ARG A 161 2.83 1.47 10.71
N VAL A 162 1.93 0.67 10.15
CA VAL A 162 1.00 1.12 9.11
C VAL A 162 0.01 2.14 9.69
N SER A 163 -0.49 1.90 10.91
CA SER A 163 -1.39 2.83 11.61
C SER A 163 -0.71 4.17 11.93
N GLN A 164 0.55 4.16 12.35
CA GLN A 164 1.36 5.37 12.55
C GLN A 164 1.59 6.12 11.23
N CYS A 165 1.86 5.39 10.14
CA CYS A 165 2.02 5.99 8.81
C CYS A 165 0.71 6.66 8.34
N LEU A 166 -0.43 6.00 8.51
CA LEU A 166 -1.74 6.57 8.19
C LEU A 166 -2.01 7.83 9.02
N THR A 167 -1.76 7.78 10.33
CA THR A 167 -1.90 8.94 11.22
C THR A 167 -1.08 10.12 10.73
N TRP A 168 0.20 9.89 10.39
CA TRP A 168 1.08 10.91 9.84
C TRP A 168 0.50 11.53 8.56
N LYS A 169 0.13 10.69 7.58
CA LYS A 169 -0.35 11.16 6.27
C LYS A 169 -1.65 11.93 6.36
N VAL A 170 -2.60 11.45 7.17
CA VAL A 170 -3.88 12.14 7.37
C VAL A 170 -3.69 13.45 8.12
N ALA A 171 -2.82 13.48 9.15
CA ALA A 171 -2.49 14.72 9.85
C ALA A 171 -1.82 15.73 8.90
N GLN A 172 -0.85 15.30 8.09
CA GLN A 172 -0.17 16.16 7.13
C GLN A 172 -1.15 16.75 6.11
N PHE A 173 -2.06 15.93 5.58
CA PHE A 173 -3.10 16.38 4.67
C PHE A 173 -4.04 17.40 5.34
N ALA A 174 -4.50 17.11 6.57
CA ALA A 174 -5.41 17.99 7.30
C ALA A 174 -4.78 19.34 7.66
N LEU A 175 -3.48 19.37 7.96
CA LEU A 175 -2.74 20.58 8.33
C LEU A 175 -2.25 21.38 7.13
N GLY A 176 -2.29 20.82 5.92
CA GLY A 176 -1.90 21.52 4.69
C GLY A 176 -0.41 21.89 4.60
N ARG A 177 0.45 21.31 5.46
CA ARG A 177 1.90 21.56 5.45
C ARG A 177 2.70 20.26 5.64
N PRO A 178 3.96 20.20 5.18
CA PRO A 178 4.86 19.10 5.54
C PRO A 178 5.01 18.99 7.06
N LEU A 179 5.00 17.76 7.57
CA LEU A 179 5.32 17.46 8.96
C LEU A 179 6.80 17.05 9.07
N GLY A 180 7.41 17.34 10.22
CA GLY A 180 8.83 17.07 10.46
C GLY A 180 9.12 16.55 11.86
N GLN A 181 10.41 16.50 12.19
CA GLN A 181 10.87 16.07 13.52
C GLN A 181 10.19 16.83 14.69
N PRO A 182 9.94 18.15 14.62
CA PRO A 182 9.23 18.86 15.69
C PRO A 182 7.81 18.35 15.96
N ASP A 183 7.14 17.78 14.95
CA ASP A 183 5.76 17.29 15.04
C ASP A 183 5.68 15.86 15.62
N ALA A 184 6.81 15.15 15.71
CA ALA A 184 6.84 13.71 16.02
C ALA A 184 6.13 13.36 17.33
N LEU A 185 6.38 14.12 18.41
CA LEU A 185 5.74 13.88 19.71
C LEU A 185 4.22 14.13 19.67
N ALA A 186 3.77 15.09 18.88
CA ALA A 186 2.34 15.36 18.73
C ALA A 186 1.67 14.25 17.92
N LEU A 187 2.32 13.75 16.87
CA LEU A 187 1.82 12.64 16.06
C LEU A 187 1.76 11.33 16.83
N ASP A 188 2.74 11.06 17.69
CA ASP A 188 2.70 9.90 18.58
C ASP A 188 1.50 9.98 19.53
N LYS A 189 1.24 11.15 20.13
CA LYS A 189 0.04 11.37 20.97
C LYS A 189 -1.25 11.17 20.19
N ILE A 190 -1.35 11.73 18.98
CA ILE A 190 -2.52 11.55 18.11
C ILE A 190 -2.75 10.08 17.81
N HIS A 191 -1.69 9.33 17.46
CA HIS A 191 -1.78 7.90 17.19
C HIS A 191 -2.28 7.14 18.41
N GLN A 192 -1.71 7.38 19.60
CA GLN A 192 -2.14 6.72 20.84
C GLN A 192 -3.60 7.02 21.19
N GLU A 193 -4.05 8.26 21.04
CA GLU A 193 -5.46 8.62 21.27
C GLU A 193 -6.39 7.98 20.23
N ALA A 194 -5.97 7.90 18.98
CA ALA A 194 -6.72 7.18 17.94
C ALA A 194 -6.86 5.69 18.27
N GLN A 195 -5.79 5.04 18.77
CA GLN A 195 -5.80 3.64 19.20
C GLN A 195 -6.73 3.41 20.39
N LYS A 196 -6.72 4.28 21.41
CA LYS A 196 -7.68 4.23 22.53
C LYS A 196 -9.13 4.34 22.06
N GLY A 197 -9.37 5.09 20.98
CA GLY A 197 -10.65 5.18 20.30
C GLY A 197 -10.98 4.01 19.37
N GLY A 198 -10.24 2.90 19.43
CA GLY A 198 -10.46 1.71 18.61
C GLY A 198 -9.76 1.72 17.23
N GLY A 199 -8.84 2.65 16.99
CA GLY A 199 -7.99 2.64 15.78
C GLY A 199 -8.72 2.90 14.47
N THR A 200 -9.98 3.32 14.50
CA THR A 200 -10.77 3.58 13.29
C THR A 200 -10.32 4.86 12.59
N TYR A 201 -10.64 5.00 11.31
CA TYR A 201 -10.41 6.26 10.58
C TYR A 201 -11.08 7.46 11.29
N ALA A 202 -12.29 7.28 11.80
CA ALA A 202 -12.98 8.33 12.57
C ALA A 202 -12.24 8.69 13.87
N SER A 203 -11.61 7.70 14.52
CA SER A 203 -10.80 7.90 15.73
C SER A 203 -9.51 8.68 15.41
N VAL A 204 -8.86 8.40 14.27
CA VAL A 204 -7.70 9.17 13.77
C VAL A 204 -8.09 10.63 13.52
N ILE A 205 -9.16 10.89 12.76
CA ILE A 205 -9.62 12.25 12.48
C ILE A 205 -9.96 13.00 13.78
N ARG A 206 -10.68 12.35 14.70
CA ARG A 206 -11.03 12.94 16.00
C ARG A 206 -9.79 13.30 16.82
N ALA A 207 -8.78 12.42 16.84
CA ALA A 207 -7.53 12.66 17.55
C ALA A 207 -6.75 13.83 16.94
N ILE A 208 -6.71 13.94 15.61
CA ILE A 208 -6.08 15.07 14.89
C ILE A 208 -6.75 16.39 15.25
N VAL A 209 -8.08 16.48 15.11
CA VAL A 209 -8.83 17.73 15.36
C VAL A 209 -8.71 18.20 16.82
N LYS A 210 -8.54 17.26 17.76
CA LYS A 210 -8.36 17.56 19.19
C LYS A 210 -6.90 17.81 19.59
N SER A 211 -5.96 17.71 18.66
CA SER A 211 -4.54 17.85 18.97
C SER A 211 -4.09 19.30 19.01
N ASP A 212 -2.99 19.55 19.71
CA ASP A 212 -2.30 20.84 19.71
C ASP A 212 -1.89 21.29 18.30
N LEU A 213 -1.63 20.34 17.38
CA LEU A 213 -1.29 20.67 15.99
C LEU A 213 -2.42 21.38 15.25
N VAL A 214 -3.67 21.23 15.69
CA VAL A 214 -4.82 21.92 15.11
C VAL A 214 -5.27 23.06 16.02
N GLN A 215 -5.43 22.78 17.32
CA GLN A 215 -6.01 23.74 18.26
C GLN A 215 -5.13 24.96 18.55
N LYS A 216 -3.81 24.85 18.36
CA LYS A 216 -2.85 25.93 18.61
C LYS A 216 -2.28 26.53 17.34
N THR A 217 -2.76 26.12 16.16
CA THR A 217 -2.38 26.76 14.91
C THR A 217 -3.12 28.08 14.79
N GLN A 218 -2.37 29.19 14.80
CA GLN A 218 -2.90 30.47 14.37
C GLN A 218 -3.17 30.42 12.86
N THR A 219 -4.43 30.59 12.47
CA THR A 219 -4.85 30.62 11.06
C THR A 219 -4.96 32.04 10.51
N GLU A 220 -4.98 33.04 11.40
CA GLU A 220 -5.06 34.47 11.11
C GLU A 220 -4.02 35.20 11.97
N SER A 221 -3.48 36.32 11.46
CA SER A 221 -2.61 37.20 12.23
C SER A 221 -3.43 37.99 13.23
N ASP A 222 -2.89 38.23 14.43
CA ASP A 222 -3.55 39.02 15.49
C ASP A 222 -3.74 40.52 15.12
N ASP A 223 -3.41 40.93 13.89
CA ASP A 223 -3.48 42.31 13.38
C ASP A 223 -4.86 42.66 12.79
N GLU A 224 -5.91 42.60 13.61
CA GLU A 224 -7.15 43.36 13.42
C GLU A 224 -7.48 44.13 14.72
N GLU A 225 -6.67 45.14 15.07
CA GLU A 225 -7.07 46.28 15.91
C GLU A 225 -6.17 47.51 15.71
#